data_AF-A0A2V9XD83-F1
#
_entry.id   AF-A0A2V9XD83-F1
#
_cell.length_a   1.000
_cell.length_b   1.000
_cell.length_c   1.000
_cell.angle_alpha   90.00
_cell.angle_beta   90.00
_cell.angle_gamma   90.00
#
_symmetry.space_group_name_H-M   'P 1'
#
loop_
_entity.id
_entity.type
_entity.pdbx_description
1 polymer ?
#
loop_
_entity_poly.entity_id
_entity_poly.type
_entity_poly.pdbx_seq_one_letter_code
_entity_poly.pdbx_strand_id
1 'polypeptide(L)'
;MHASSVDLSVTLNALGKTGPPTAPVFVPTPNHDHVIDNSRVNANPIWWEVRPVLILDQSDWPAADGSSGITSSKAMDDAEAAGRAIEVGSNFFLFFSSHLSSHGSH
;
A
#
# COMPACT_ATOMS: atom_id res chain seq x y z
N MET A 1 15.03 6.36 -1.30
CA MET A 1 14.37 7.34 -2.18
C MET A 1 12.97 6.80 -2.45
N HIS A 2 11.92 7.45 -1.95
CA HIS A 2 10.54 7.09 -2.29
C HIS A 2 10.09 7.94 -3.48
N ALA A 3 9.43 7.32 -4.46
CA ALA A 3 8.77 8.07 -5.52
C ALA A 3 7.66 8.91 -4.90
N SER A 4 7.63 10.21 -5.19
CA SER A 4 6.64 11.15 -4.65
C SER A 4 5.38 11.25 -5.51
N SER A 5 5.37 10.62 -6.69
CA SER A 5 4.22 10.63 -7.61
C SER A 5 4.12 9.34 -8.42
N VAL A 6 2.91 9.03 -8.87
CA VAL A 6 2.57 7.94 -9.79
C VAL A 6 1.82 8.50 -10.99
N ASP A 7 2.16 8.06 -12.20
CA ASP A 7 1.43 8.40 -13.42
C ASP A 7 0.22 7.47 -13.57
N LEU A 8 -0.99 8.04 -13.53
CA LEU A 8 -2.25 7.29 -13.71
C LEU A 8 -2.82 7.39 -15.13
N SER A 9 -2.14 8.03 -16.08
CA SER A 9 -2.66 8.29 -17.43
C SER A 9 -3.15 7.03 -18.14
N VAL A 10 -2.36 5.95 -18.10
CA VAL A 10 -2.70 4.65 -18.69
C VAL A 10 -3.88 3.99 -17.97
N THR A 11 -3.88 4.00 -16.63
CA THR A 11 -4.93 3.41 -15.82
C THR A 11 -6.27 4.10 -16.01
N LEU A 12 -6.28 5.44 -16.04
CA LEU A 12 -7.50 6.23 -16.23
C LEU A 12 -8.13 6.00 -17.62
N ASN A 13 -7.30 5.85 -18.66
CA ASN A 13 -7.78 5.46 -19.99
C ASN A 13 -8.35 4.02 -19.99
N ALA A 14 -7.66 3.06 -19.37
CA ALA A 14 -8.13 1.67 -19.27
C ALA A 14 -9.47 1.55 -18.52
N LEU A 15 -9.73 2.44 -17.57
CA LEU A 15 -10.99 2.52 -16.82
C LEU A 15 -12.08 3.36 -17.52
N GLY A 16 -11.83 3.85 -18.74
CA GLY A 16 -12.77 4.68 -19.50
C GLY A 16 -13.05 6.05 -18.87
N LYS A 17 -12.15 6.54 -18.01
CA LYS A 17 -12.29 7.84 -17.32
C LYS A 17 -11.68 8.99 -18.12
N THR A 18 -10.75 8.68 -19.02
CA THR A 18 -10.10 9.64 -19.92
C THR A 18 -10.01 9.07 -21.34
N GLY A 19 -9.66 9.92 -22.31
CA GLY A 19 -9.24 9.46 -23.64
C GLY A 19 -7.82 8.87 -23.66
N PRO A 20 -7.29 8.51 -24.84
CA PRO A 20 -5.93 8.01 -25.00
C PRO A 20 -4.90 8.92 -24.32
N PRO A 21 -3.91 8.37 -23.60
CA PRO A 21 -2.90 9.18 -22.91
C PRO A 21 -2.13 10.07 -23.89
N THR A 22 -2.25 11.38 -23.74
CA THR A 22 -1.45 12.38 -24.50
C THR A 22 -0.37 13.03 -23.65
N ALA A 23 -0.46 12.90 -22.32
CA ALA A 23 0.51 13.35 -21.34
C ALA A 23 0.35 12.54 -20.03
N PRO A 24 1.39 12.47 -19.17
CA PRO A 24 1.28 11.88 -17.83
C PRO A 24 0.25 12.60 -16.95
N VAL A 25 -0.44 11.82 -16.11
CA VAL A 25 -1.30 12.32 -15.03
C VAL A 25 -0.65 11.95 -13.72
N PHE A 26 0.26 12.78 -13.25
CA PHE A 26 0.93 12.55 -11.97
C PHE A 26 0.02 12.91 -10.80
N VAL A 27 -0.21 11.93 -9.93
CA VAL A 27 -0.81 12.14 -8.60
C VAL A 27 0.22 11.84 -7.52
N PRO A 28 0.08 12.40 -6.31
CA PRO A 28 0.91 12.01 -5.18
C PRO A 28 0.87 10.49 -4.97
N THR A 29 2.01 9.88 -4.64
CA THR A 29 1.98 8.50 -4.16
C THR A 29 1.16 8.44 -2.87
N PRO A 30 0.34 7.39 -2.67
CA PRO A 30 -0.30 7.16 -1.38
C PRO A 30 0.77 7.20 -0.28
N ASN A 31 0.55 8.01 0.74
CA ASN A 31 1.43 8.02 1.90
C ASN A 31 1.37 6.64 2.57
N HIS A 32 2.51 6.14 3.04
CA HIS A 32 2.57 4.91 3.83
C HIS A 32 3.49 5.12 5.02
N ASP A 33 3.12 4.53 6.15
CA ASP A 33 3.91 4.50 7.36
C ASP A 33 4.46 3.10 7.59
N HIS A 34 5.68 3.01 8.11
CA HIS A 34 6.26 1.76 8.59
C HIS A 34 6.14 1.72 10.11
N VAL A 35 5.21 0.92 10.63
CA VAL A 35 5.16 0.61 12.07
C VAL A 35 5.97 -0.65 12.32
N ILE A 36 7.08 -0.49 13.05
CA ILE A 36 8.01 -1.56 13.37
C ILE A 36 7.96 -1.77 14.87
N ASP A 37 7.72 -3.00 15.31
CA ASP A 37 7.90 -3.35 16.72
C ASP A 37 9.38 -3.19 17.10
N ASN A 38 9.68 -2.72 18.31
CA ASN A 38 11.03 -2.62 18.84
C ASN A 38 11.80 -3.94 18.72
N SER A 39 11.11 -5.08 18.81
CA SER A 39 11.69 -6.42 18.61
C SER A 39 12.25 -6.67 17.20
N ARG A 40 11.90 -5.81 16.23
CA ARG A 40 12.30 -5.88 14.81
C ARG A 40 13.23 -4.74 14.39
N VAL A 41 13.65 -3.90 15.33
CA VAL A 41 14.70 -2.89 15.12
C VAL A 41 16.06 -3.60 15.08
N ASN A 42 16.92 -3.27 14.09
CA ASN A 42 18.20 -3.97 13.84
C ASN A 42 18.03 -5.45 13.43
N ALA A 43 16.84 -5.85 12.96
CA ALA A 43 16.65 -7.18 12.41
C ALA A 43 17.40 -7.34 11.08
N ASN A 44 17.72 -8.60 10.73
CA ASN A 44 18.23 -8.91 9.40
C ASN A 44 17.29 -8.35 8.33
N PRO A 45 17.81 -7.90 7.18
CA PRO A 45 16.98 -7.43 6.10
C PRO A 45 15.93 -8.47 5.69
N ILE A 46 14.72 -8.01 5.46
CA ILE A 46 13.56 -8.84 5.12
C ILE A 46 12.90 -8.32 3.85
N TRP A 47 12.36 -9.24 3.07
CA TRP A 47 11.50 -8.93 1.94
C TRP A 47 10.06 -9.18 2.36
N TRP A 48 9.21 -8.17 2.21
CA TRP A 48 7.77 -8.28 2.44
C TRP A 48 7.05 -8.31 1.11
N GLU A 49 6.27 -9.35 0.88
CA GLU A 49 5.36 -9.42 -0.25
C GLU A 49 4.22 -8.41 -0.06
N VAL A 50 3.96 -7.61 -1.09
CA VAL A 50 2.80 -6.72 -1.09
C VAL A 50 1.61 -7.52 -1.60
N ARG A 51 0.56 -7.61 -0.77
CA ARG A 51 -0.75 -8.18 -1.14
C ARG A 51 -1.70 -7.06 -1.61
N PRO A 52 -1.85 -6.78 -2.91
CA PRO A 52 -2.85 -5.84 -3.39
C PRO A 52 -4.23 -6.51 -3.38
N VAL A 53 -5.20 -5.85 -2.77
CA VAL A 53 -6.56 -6.37 -2.65
C VAL A 53 -7.54 -5.39 -3.28
N LEU A 54 -8.34 -5.88 -4.24
CA LEU A 54 -9.44 -5.14 -4.84
C LEU A 54 -10.68 -5.25 -3.95
N ILE A 55 -11.12 -4.14 -3.39
CA ILE A 55 -12.33 -4.07 -2.57
C ILE A 55 -13.56 -3.82 -3.46
N LEU A 56 -14.55 -4.71 -3.38
CA LEU A 56 -15.76 -4.68 -4.21
C LEU A 56 -16.95 -4.02 -3.49
N ASP A 57 -16.93 -4.00 -2.16
CA ASP A 57 -17.97 -3.39 -1.33
C ASP A 57 -17.48 -2.05 -0.77
N GLN A 58 -18.21 -0.97 -1.05
CA GLN A 58 -17.84 0.37 -0.60
C GLN A 58 -17.86 0.51 0.94
N SER A 59 -18.63 -0.32 1.64
CA SER A 59 -18.65 -0.32 3.12
C SER A 59 -17.34 -0.79 3.75
N ASP A 60 -16.51 -1.51 3.00
CA ASP A 60 -15.18 -1.95 3.43
C ASP A 60 -14.09 -0.90 3.18
N TRP A 61 -14.40 0.23 2.53
CA TRP A 61 -13.40 1.27 2.28
C TRP A 61 -12.98 1.91 3.60
N PRO A 62 -11.66 2.02 3.86
CA PRO A 62 -11.20 2.64 5.09
C PRO A 62 -11.55 4.13 5.10
N ALA A 63 -12.01 4.62 6.24
CA ALA A 63 -12.10 6.06 6.47
C ALA A 63 -10.69 6.66 6.49
N ALA A 64 -10.57 7.96 6.19
CA ALA A 64 -9.29 8.65 6.16
C ALA A 64 -8.53 8.63 7.50
N ASP A 65 -9.25 8.49 8.61
CA ASP A 65 -8.71 8.35 9.97
C ASP A 65 -8.57 6.90 10.43
N GLY A 66 -8.86 5.93 9.56
CA GLY A 66 -8.82 4.51 9.89
C GLY A 66 -9.87 4.07 10.93
N SER A 67 -10.93 4.83 11.14
CA SER A 67 -11.97 4.49 12.14
C SER A 67 -12.98 3.43 11.67
N SER A 68 -13.08 3.16 10.37
CA SER A 68 -14.02 2.20 9.76
C SER A 68 -13.42 1.51 8.54
N GLY A 69 -14.13 0.50 8.02
CA GLY A 69 -13.72 -0.29 6.85
C GLY A 69 -12.65 -1.33 7.18
N ILE A 70 -11.83 -1.70 6.19
CA ILE A 70 -10.70 -2.61 6.36
C ILE A 70 -9.50 -1.83 6.91
N THR A 71 -9.18 -2.08 8.18
CA THR A 71 -8.10 -1.40 8.92
C THR A 71 -7.07 -2.38 9.51
N SER A 72 -7.21 -3.67 9.20
CA SER A 72 -6.29 -4.74 9.63
C SER A 72 -6.22 -5.86 8.61
N SER A 73 -5.14 -6.64 8.63
CA SER A 73 -5.01 -7.84 7.78
C SER A 73 -6.12 -8.85 8.05
N LYS A 74 -6.55 -9.02 9.30
CA LYS A 74 -7.68 -9.89 9.63
C LYS A 74 -8.98 -9.43 8.97
N ALA A 75 -9.27 -8.13 9.01
CA ALA A 75 -10.49 -7.59 8.37
C ALA A 75 -10.46 -7.76 6.84
N MET A 76 -9.26 -7.68 6.25
CA MET A 76 -9.04 -7.95 4.83
C MET A 76 -9.32 -9.42 4.51
N ASP A 77 -8.75 -10.35 5.27
CA ASP A 77 -8.96 -11.80 5.10
C ASP A 77 -10.46 -12.17 5.27
N ASP A 78 -11.15 -11.54 6.24
CA ASP A 78 -12.60 -11.75 6.46
C ASP A 78 -13.44 -11.21 5.26
N ALA A 79 -13.04 -10.09 4.65
CA ALA A 79 -13.70 -9.54 3.48
C ALA A 79 -13.48 -10.39 2.23
N GLU A 80 -12.29 -10.95 2.05
CA GLU A 80 -11.99 -11.92 0.99
C GLU A 80 -12.81 -13.21 1.15
N ALA A 81 -12.86 -13.76 2.37
CA ALA A 81 -13.65 -14.94 2.67
C ALA A 81 -15.17 -14.73 2.46
N ALA A 82 -15.65 -13.50 2.66
CA ALA A 82 -17.03 -13.10 2.38
C ALA A 82 -17.29 -12.81 0.89
N GLY A 83 -16.28 -12.89 0.01
CA GLY A 83 -16.40 -12.59 -1.41
C GLY A 83 -16.56 -11.09 -1.72
N ARG A 84 -16.22 -10.21 -0.78
CA ARG A 84 -16.32 -8.75 -0.91
C ARG A 84 -15.00 -8.08 -1.28
N ALA A 85 -13.92 -8.86 -1.29
CA ALA A 85 -12.60 -8.45 -1.69
C ALA A 85 -11.91 -9.57 -2.50
N ILE A 86 -10.96 -9.20 -3.37
CA ILE A 86 -10.19 -10.12 -4.18
C ILE A 86 -8.71 -9.77 -4.06
N GLU A 87 -7.89 -10.65 -3.50
CA GLU A 87 -6.44 -10.54 -3.62
C GLU A 87 -6.03 -10.72 -5.09
N VAL A 88 -5.25 -9.77 -5.58
CA VAL A 88 -4.64 -9.83 -6.90
C VAL A 88 -3.20 -10.30 -6.71
N GLY A 89 -2.83 -11.40 -7.38
CA GLY A 89 -1.46 -11.91 -7.30
C GLY A 89 -0.44 -10.83 -7.66
N SER A 90 0.61 -10.71 -6.85
CA SER A 90 1.66 -9.70 -6.98
C SER A 90 3.03 -10.36 -6.99
N ASN A 91 3.95 -9.83 -7.79
CA ASN A 91 5.38 -10.14 -7.71
C ASN A 91 6.18 -8.96 -7.14
N PHE A 92 5.48 -8.03 -6.47
CA PHE A 92 6.06 -6.83 -5.90
C PHE A 92 6.42 -7.06 -4.43
N PHE A 93 7.69 -6.85 -4.11
CA PHE A 93 8.23 -7.00 -2.76
C PHE A 93 8.84 -5.69 -2.29
N LEU A 94 8.57 -5.34 -1.04
CA LEU A 94 9.24 -4.25 -0.35
C LEU A 94 10.44 -4.81 0.40
N PHE A 95 11.62 -4.26 0.12
CA PHE A 95 12.81 -4.52 0.91
C PHE A 95 12.78 -3.65 2.16
N PHE A 96 12.89 -4.28 3.33
CA PHE A 96 12.96 -3.58 4.59
C PHE A 96 14.25 -3.92 5.34
N SER A 97 14.97 -2.89 5.74
CA SER A 97 16.09 -2.97 6.67
C SER A 97 15.96 -1.82 7.65
N SER A 98 16.06 -2.10 8.94
CA SER A 98 16.12 -1.07 9.97
C SER A 98 17.44 -1.19 10.71
N HIS A 99 18.14 -0.06 10.85
CA HIS A 99 19.27 0.06 11.73
C HIS A 99 19.06 1.29 12.60
N LEU A 100 19.22 1.12 13.92
CA LEU A 100 19.30 2.25 14.82
C LEU A 100 20.72 2.82 14.72
N SER A 101 20.90 3.92 14.01
CA SER A 101 22.16 4.65 14.01
C SER A 101 22.35 5.30 15.38
N SER A 102 23.43 4.97 16.08
CA SER A 102 23.77 5.68 17.32
C SER A 102 23.95 7.16 16.97
N HIS A 103 23.07 8.04 17.45
CA HIS A 103 23.41 9.44 17.54
C HIS A 103 24.52 9.54 18.59
N GLY A 104 25.75 9.73 18.11
CA GLY A 104 26.87 10.07 18.98
C GLY A 104 26.49 11.34 19.73
N SER A 105 26.56 11.28 21.05
CA SER A 105 26.47 12.43 21.93
C SER A 105 27.55 13.43 21.53
N HIS A 106 27.14 14.54 20.92
CA HIS A 106 27.94 15.76 20.81
C HIS A 106 27.87 16.53 22.12
#